data_AF-A0A4Q6DZC3-F1
#
_entry.id   AF-A0A4Q6DZC3-F1
#
_cell.length_a   1.000
_cell.length_b   1.000
_cell.length_c   1.000
_cell.angle_alpha   90.00
_cell.angle_beta   90.00
_cell.angle_gamma   90.00
#
_symmetry.space_group_name_H-M   'P 1'
#
loop_
_entity.id
_entity.type
_entity.pdbx_description
1 polymer ?
#
loop_
_entity_poly.entity_id
_entity_poly.type
_entity_poly.pdbx_seq_one_letter_code
_entity_poly.pdbx_strand_id
1 'polypeptide(L)'
;MIKKTLGACIIALTMLLFAACNKKEVSVDEPAPSLEKTSGLKLTAVGDYGTCRFISSEGGLSAEVTDFGLMNGATARLAAFTSTQHQKWRVTYIGDGYFTIMNHGTGKFAQAYNYNG
;
A
#
# COMPACT_ATOMS: atom_id res chain seq x y z
N MET A 1 -65.24 -42.62 12.75
CA MET A 1 -64.69 -42.51 14.12
C MET A 1 -63.24 -42.04 14.05
N ILE A 2 -62.82 -41.33 15.08
CA ILE A 2 -61.76 -40.31 15.12
C ILE A 2 -60.44 -40.89 15.71
N LYS A 3 -59.29 -40.30 15.33
CA LYS A 3 -58.05 -39.98 16.12
C LYS A 3 -56.76 -40.66 15.60
N LYS A 4 -55.79 -39.86 15.09
CA LYS A 4 -54.51 -39.38 15.73
C LYS A 4 -53.45 -40.51 15.79
N THR A 5 -52.15 -40.39 15.46
CA THR A 5 -51.17 -39.30 15.63
C THR A 5 -49.83 -39.71 14.98
N LEU A 6 -49.09 -38.72 14.46
CA LEU A 6 -47.66 -38.43 14.66
C LEU A 6 -46.60 -39.56 14.61
N GLY A 7 -45.68 -39.45 13.63
CA GLY A 7 -44.39 -40.13 13.64
C GLY A 7 -43.38 -39.36 12.78
N ALA A 8 -42.65 -38.44 13.40
CA ALA A 8 -41.52 -37.72 12.81
C ALA A 8 -40.30 -38.64 12.71
N CYS A 9 -39.61 -38.65 11.56
CA CYS A 9 -38.24 -39.12 11.48
C CYS A 9 -37.39 -38.11 10.73
N ILE A 10 -36.37 -37.68 11.46
CA ILE A 10 -35.43 -36.59 11.21
C ILE A 10 -34.49 -37.02 10.07
N ILE A 11 -34.51 -36.32 8.94
CA ILE A 11 -33.44 -36.43 7.95
C ILE A 11 -32.53 -35.22 8.17
N ALA A 12 -31.33 -35.56 8.64
CA ALA A 12 -30.29 -34.65 9.08
C ALA A 12 -29.86 -33.68 7.98
N LEU A 13 -29.99 -32.41 8.32
CA LEU A 13 -29.12 -31.28 8.02
C LEU A 13 -27.81 -31.62 7.29
N THR A 14 -27.76 -31.35 5.99
CA THR A 14 -26.50 -31.01 5.30
C THR A 14 -26.69 -29.68 4.58
N MET A 15 -26.61 -28.58 5.32
CA MET A 15 -26.34 -27.26 4.75
C MET A 15 -24.89 -27.26 4.27
N LEU A 16 -24.68 -27.47 2.96
CA LEU A 16 -23.46 -27.04 2.30
C LEU A 16 -23.47 -25.51 2.26
N LEU A 17 -22.77 -24.90 3.20
CA LEU A 17 -22.42 -23.48 3.15
C LEU A 17 -21.44 -23.30 1.99
N PHE A 18 -21.96 -22.93 0.81
CA PHE A 18 -21.14 -22.20 -0.14
C PHE A 18 -20.84 -20.85 0.53
N ALA A 19 -19.65 -20.71 1.08
CA ALA A 19 -19.08 -19.40 1.36
C ALA A 19 -18.89 -18.70 0.01
N ALA A 20 -19.97 -18.09 -0.49
CA ALA A 20 -19.90 -17.09 -1.53
C ALA A 20 -19.21 -15.88 -0.90
N CYS A 21 -17.89 -15.89 -0.93
CA CYS A 21 -17.10 -14.69 -0.73
C CYS A 21 -17.43 -13.80 -1.93
N ASN A 22 -18.38 -12.87 -1.75
CA ASN A 22 -18.53 -11.76 -2.68
C ASN A 22 -17.27 -10.93 -2.56
N LYS A 23 -16.22 -11.31 -3.29
CA LYS A 23 -15.15 -10.40 -3.63
C LYS A 23 -15.83 -9.32 -4.44
N LYS A 24 -16.17 -8.20 -3.79
CA LYS A 24 -16.50 -6.98 -4.49
C LYS A 24 -15.24 -6.60 -5.24
N GLU A 25 -15.18 -6.96 -6.51
CA GLU A 25 -14.23 -6.36 -7.40
C GLU A 25 -14.55 -4.86 -7.39
N VAL A 26 -13.61 -4.08 -6.87
CA VAL A 26 -13.68 -2.63 -6.94
C VAL A 26 -13.65 -2.31 -8.42
N SER A 27 -14.79 -1.87 -8.95
CA SER A 27 -14.89 -1.37 -10.32
C SER A 27 -13.90 -0.22 -10.46
N VAL A 28 -12.88 -0.42 -11.30
CA VAL A 28 -11.86 0.57 -11.63
C VAL A 28 -12.46 1.57 -12.62
N ASP A 29 -13.44 2.35 -12.16
CA ASP A 29 -14.01 3.49 -12.89
C ASP A 29 -14.07 4.76 -12.02
N GLU A 30 -13.60 4.70 -10.77
CA GLU A 30 -13.38 5.90 -9.98
C GLU A 30 -12.10 6.59 -10.47
N PRO A 31 -12.19 7.80 -11.04
CA PRO A 31 -10.99 8.57 -11.34
C PRO A 31 -10.21 8.76 -10.04
N ALA A 32 -8.87 8.66 -10.12
CA ALA A 32 -8.00 8.90 -8.98
C ALA A 32 -8.47 10.17 -8.25
N PRO A 33 -8.57 10.14 -6.91
CA PRO A 33 -9.12 11.24 -6.14
C PRO A 33 -8.42 12.54 -6.55
N SER A 34 -9.20 13.59 -6.81
CA SER A 34 -8.68 14.87 -7.28
C SER A 34 -7.63 15.39 -6.29
N LEU A 35 -6.36 15.45 -6.73
CA LEU A 35 -5.22 15.88 -5.92
C LEU A 35 -5.38 17.30 -5.35
N GLU A 36 -6.23 18.12 -6.00
CA GLU A 36 -6.63 19.49 -5.65
C GLU A 36 -7.08 19.67 -4.20
N LYS A 37 -7.66 18.63 -3.57
CA LYS A 37 -8.19 18.70 -2.20
C LYS A 37 -7.23 18.20 -1.12
N THR A 38 -6.04 17.73 -1.49
CA THR A 38 -5.06 17.29 -0.49
C THR A 38 -4.32 18.50 0.09
N SER A 39 -4.18 18.55 1.41
CA SER A 39 -3.24 19.48 2.08
C SER A 39 -1.80 18.99 2.03
N GLY A 40 -1.59 17.80 1.46
CA GLY A 40 -0.30 17.12 1.34
C GLY A 40 0.49 17.56 0.10
N LEU A 41 1.38 16.68 -0.34
CA LEU A 41 2.27 16.91 -1.48
C LEU A 41 1.47 17.21 -2.76
N LYS A 42 1.56 18.44 -3.28
CA LYS A 42 0.88 18.88 -4.50
C LYS A 42 1.84 18.80 -5.68
N LEU A 43 1.76 17.71 -6.45
CA LEU A 43 2.48 17.53 -7.71
C LEU A 43 1.43 17.41 -8.81
N THR A 44 1.20 18.48 -9.58
CA THR A 44 0.07 18.57 -10.52
C THR A 44 0.51 18.64 -11.98
N ALA A 45 1.73 19.09 -12.26
CA ALA A 45 2.33 19.10 -13.58
C ALA A 45 3.44 18.04 -13.71
N VAL A 46 3.57 17.44 -14.90
CA VAL A 46 4.68 16.50 -15.18
C VAL A 46 6.00 17.19 -14.92
N GLY A 47 6.87 16.56 -14.12
CA GLY A 47 8.13 17.13 -13.66
C GLY A 47 8.04 17.82 -12.30
N ASP A 48 6.84 18.09 -11.77
CA ASP A 48 6.68 18.56 -10.40
C ASP A 48 7.31 17.55 -9.44
N TYR A 49 8.06 18.06 -8.48
CA TYR A 49 8.65 17.25 -7.44
C TYR A 49 8.59 17.92 -6.08
N GLY A 50 8.64 17.09 -5.04
CA GLY A 50 8.94 17.54 -3.70
C GLY A 50 9.90 16.59 -3.01
N THR A 51 10.70 17.15 -2.11
CA THR A 51 11.58 16.37 -1.23
C THR A 51 10.88 16.20 0.10
N CYS A 52 10.65 14.95 0.48
CA CYS A 52 9.99 14.59 1.72
C CYS A 52 10.83 13.59 2.52
N ARG A 53 10.33 13.30 3.71
CA ARG A 53 10.73 12.18 4.55
C ARG A 53 9.51 11.26 4.66
N PHE A 54 9.70 9.97 4.50
CA PHE A 54 8.66 8.99 4.84
C PHE A 54 8.78 8.65 6.33
N ILE A 55 7.68 8.83 7.07
CA ILE A 55 7.62 8.63 8.52
C ILE A 55 6.72 7.44 8.79
N SER A 56 7.23 6.43 9.50
CA SER A 56 6.42 5.34 10.00
C SER A 56 5.46 5.87 11.08
N SER A 57 4.19 5.50 10.99
CA SER A 57 3.23 5.73 12.08
C SER A 57 3.61 4.97 13.35
N GLU A 58 4.40 3.90 13.20
CA GLU A 58 4.97 3.14 14.30
C GLU A 58 6.30 3.77 14.73
N GLY A 59 6.33 4.36 15.93
CA GLY A 59 7.55 4.92 16.54
C GLY A 59 8.08 6.21 15.92
N GLY A 60 7.47 6.74 14.85
CA GLY A 60 7.88 8.00 14.24
C GLY A 60 9.26 7.94 13.55
N LEU A 61 9.72 6.74 13.19
CA LEU A 61 11.00 6.53 12.51
C LEU A 61 10.93 6.94 11.04
N SER A 62 12.10 7.21 10.44
CA SER A 62 12.24 7.58 9.02
C SER A 62 12.61 6.38 8.17
N ALA A 63 12.10 6.30 6.96
CA ALA A 63 12.69 5.44 5.94
C ALA A 63 14.08 5.97 5.54
N GLU A 64 15.08 5.10 5.52
CA GLU A 64 16.44 5.38 5.08
C GLU A 64 17.00 4.27 4.21
N VAL A 65 17.97 4.57 3.35
CA VAL A 65 18.78 3.52 2.70
C VAL A 65 19.73 2.91 3.72
N THR A 66 19.68 1.59 3.88
CA THR A 66 20.48 0.82 4.84
C THR A 66 21.98 1.03 4.58
N ASP A 67 22.72 1.35 5.64
CA ASP A 67 24.18 1.45 5.69
C ASP A 67 24.81 2.30 4.57
N PHE A 68 24.09 3.35 4.14
CA PHE A 68 24.52 4.26 3.07
C PHE A 68 24.76 3.57 1.73
N GLY A 69 24.15 2.41 1.48
CA GLY A 69 24.38 1.60 0.29
C GLY A 69 24.15 2.35 -1.03
N LEU A 70 25.17 2.35 -1.90
CA LEU A 70 25.15 3.05 -3.21
C LEU A 70 24.87 2.12 -4.40
N MET A 71 24.91 0.81 -4.17
CA MET A 71 24.70 -0.21 -5.19
C MET A 71 23.22 -0.46 -5.46
N ASN A 72 22.91 -0.94 -6.66
CA ASN A 72 21.56 -1.45 -6.96
C ASN A 72 21.24 -2.61 -6.01
N GLY A 73 19.99 -2.68 -5.56
CA GLY A 73 19.56 -3.67 -4.57
C GLY A 73 19.82 -3.29 -3.10
N ALA A 74 20.42 -2.13 -2.83
CA ALA A 74 20.43 -1.58 -1.47
C ALA A 74 18.99 -1.44 -0.96
N THR A 75 18.74 -1.92 0.26
CA THR A 75 17.41 -1.94 0.86
C THR A 75 17.14 -0.69 1.68
N ALA A 76 15.88 -0.47 2.04
CA ALA A 76 15.48 0.56 2.98
C ALA A 76 15.17 -0.05 4.36
N ARG A 77 15.40 0.71 5.43
CA ARG A 77 15.02 0.38 6.81
C ARG A 77 14.40 1.58 7.51
N LEU A 78 13.84 1.35 8.70
CA LEU A 78 13.39 2.41 9.60
C LEU A 78 14.49 2.80 10.58
N ALA A 79 14.75 4.10 10.72
CA ALA A 79 15.77 4.62 11.63
C ALA A 79 15.41 5.99 12.21
N ALA A 80 16.10 6.39 13.29
CA ALA A 80 15.98 7.72 13.86
C ALA A 80 16.37 8.79 12.83
N PHE A 81 15.59 9.87 12.76
CA PHE A 81 15.88 10.94 11.81
C PHE A 81 17.10 11.75 12.25
N THR A 82 18.11 11.79 11.39
CA THR A 82 19.38 12.51 11.58
C THR A 82 19.58 13.58 10.50
N SER A 83 18.58 13.80 9.63
CA SER A 83 18.62 14.75 8.50
C SER A 83 19.63 14.43 7.39
N THR A 84 20.21 13.23 7.39
CA THR A 84 21.13 12.77 6.35
C THR A 84 20.42 12.64 5.00
N GLN A 85 21.19 12.72 3.91
CA GLN A 85 20.63 12.67 2.56
C GLN A 85 19.98 11.32 2.23
N HIS A 86 20.41 10.23 2.89
CA HIS A 86 19.84 8.90 2.73
C HIS A 86 18.45 8.74 3.37
N GLN A 87 18.01 9.72 4.16
CA GLN A 87 16.69 9.79 4.79
C GLN A 87 15.73 10.75 4.06
N LYS A 88 16.18 11.37 2.97
CA LYS A 88 15.40 12.31 2.16
C LYS A 88 15.07 11.68 0.82
N TRP A 89 13.83 11.85 0.40
CA TRP A 89 13.27 11.21 -0.77
C TRP A 89 12.62 12.24 -1.67
N ARG A 90 12.99 12.27 -2.95
CA ARG A 90 12.32 13.08 -3.97
C ARG A 90 11.22 12.25 -4.60
N VAL A 91 9.97 12.71 -4.48
CA VAL A 91 8.84 12.20 -5.24
C VAL A 91 8.62 13.11 -6.44
N THR A 92 8.59 12.56 -7.64
CA THR A 92 8.40 13.32 -8.89
C THR A 92 7.22 12.77 -9.66
N TYR A 93 6.30 13.63 -10.08
CA TYR A 93 5.21 13.26 -10.98
C TYR A 93 5.74 13.10 -12.40
N ILE A 94 5.55 11.92 -13.00
CA ILE A 94 6.07 11.60 -14.35
C ILE A 94 4.99 11.49 -15.42
N GLY A 95 3.74 11.85 -15.10
CA GLY A 95 2.59 11.76 -16.01
C GLY A 95 1.73 10.53 -15.79
N ASP A 96 0.51 10.55 -16.33
CA ASP A 96 -0.44 9.44 -16.34
C ASP A 96 -0.71 8.80 -14.96
N GLY A 97 -0.66 9.61 -13.89
CA GLY A 97 -0.83 9.14 -12.51
C GLY A 97 0.38 8.39 -11.92
N TYR A 98 1.51 8.33 -12.62
CA TYR A 98 2.72 7.67 -12.16
C TYR A 98 3.71 8.63 -11.50
N PHE A 99 4.45 8.09 -10.54
CA PHE A 99 5.46 8.82 -9.77
C PHE A 99 6.75 8.03 -9.68
N THR A 100 7.87 8.73 -9.59
CA THR A 100 9.15 8.14 -9.17
C THR A 100 9.46 8.55 -7.74
N ILE A 101 10.16 7.68 -7.02
CA ILE A 101 10.65 7.93 -5.66
C ILE A 101 12.16 7.72 -5.67
N MET A 102 12.93 8.80 -5.60
CA MET A 102 14.40 8.77 -5.62
C MET A 102 14.95 9.07 -4.23
N ASN A 103 15.94 8.29 -3.79
CA ASN A 103 16.70 8.65 -2.59
C ASN A 103 17.71 9.76 -2.89
N HIS A 104 17.77 10.80 -2.04
CA HIS A 104 18.62 11.96 -2.29
C HIS A 104 20.12 11.68 -2.05
N GLY A 105 20.46 10.73 -1.17
CA GLY A 105 21.84 10.35 -0.89
C GLY A 105 22.46 9.47 -1.98
N THR A 106 21.67 8.57 -2.57
CA THR A 106 22.18 7.58 -3.54
C THR A 106 21.90 7.93 -5.01
N GLY A 107 20.91 8.80 -5.27
CA GLY A 107 20.39 9.06 -6.61
C GLY A 107 19.66 7.88 -7.24
N LYS A 108 19.43 6.78 -6.49
CA LYS A 108 18.73 5.58 -6.95
C LYS A 108 17.22 5.70 -6.70
N PHE A 109 16.44 4.98 -7.49
CA PHE A 109 14.99 4.92 -7.38
C PHE A 109 14.53 3.70 -6.60
N ALA A 110 13.48 3.88 -5.79
CA ALA A 110 12.84 2.79 -5.09
C ALA A 110 12.13 1.85 -6.07
N GLN A 111 12.22 0.56 -5.81
CA GLN A 111 11.58 -0.48 -6.60
C GLN A 111 10.91 -1.47 -5.64
N ALA A 112 9.70 -1.90 -5.99
CA ALA A 112 9.10 -3.07 -5.35
C ALA A 112 9.88 -4.31 -5.79
N TYR A 113 10.50 -5.00 -4.84
CA TYR A 113 11.29 -6.21 -5.09
C TYR A 113 10.66 -7.38 -4.35
N ASN A 114 10.56 -8.54 -5.00
CA ASN A 114 10.08 -9.74 -4.33
C ASN A 114 11.20 -10.33 -3.46
N TYR A 115 11.21 -9.95 -2.18
CA TYR A 115 12.17 -10.46 -1.22
C TYR A 115 11.66 -11.80 -0.68
N ASN A 116 12.23 -12.88 -1.18
CA ASN A 116 12.06 -14.22 -0.59
C ASN A 116 12.95 -14.28 0.65
N GLY A 117 12.36 -13.96 1.81
CA GLY A 117 13.05 -14.00 3.11
C GLY A 117 13.65 -15.36 3.44
#